data_AF-A0A3B9DM11-F1
#
_entry.id   AF-A0A3B9DM11-F1
#
_cell.length_a   1.000
_cell.length_b   1.000
_cell.length_c   1.000
_cell.angle_alpha   90.00
_cell.angle_beta   90.00
_cell.angle_gamma   90.00
#
_symmetry.space_group_name_H-M   'P 1'
#
loop_
_entity.id
_entity.type
_entity.pdbx_description
1 polymer ?
#
loop_
_entity_poly.entity_id
_entity_poly.type
_entity_poly.pdbx_seq_one_letter_code
_entity_poly.pdbx_strand_id
1 'polypeptide(L)'
;MPAGLVGLIPTRSRHRVEAIVLAIVLLGVPPALAGQEPGAGAPRDSAQAAETTGSPRPSAGGAFARSMVIPGWGQAVAGSPGRGAFYFVVESFAVWMILKSNQLLGSASDILDMRRLDASERLMADPMIDPLDLPTLLEADLGVVSALQLEEIRRQQREDWIAFAVFFLLLGGADAFVATHLADFPEPLETVIRPLPEMGVEFGFRLAF
;
A
#
# COMPACT_ATOMS: atom_id res chain seq x y z
N MET A 1 46.06 32.25 -2.87
CA MET A 1 45.45 31.64 -4.07
C MET A 1 44.63 30.43 -3.62
N PRO A 2 43.35 30.32 -4.00
CA PRO A 2 42.28 29.97 -3.06
C PRO A 2 41.74 28.54 -3.16
N ALA A 3 41.02 28.16 -2.09
CA ALA A 3 40.27 26.94 -1.89
C ALA A 3 39.14 26.73 -2.92
N GLY A 4 39.06 25.52 -3.48
CA GLY A 4 37.96 25.09 -4.35
C GLY A 4 36.85 24.43 -3.53
N LEU A 5 35.72 25.13 -3.40
CA LEU A 5 34.44 24.62 -2.91
C LEU A 5 33.98 23.42 -3.76
N VAL A 6 33.91 22.23 -3.16
CA VAL A 6 33.17 21.10 -3.75
C VAL A 6 31.68 21.33 -3.43
N GLY A 7 30.90 21.54 -4.48
CA GLY A 7 29.49 21.88 -4.42
C GLY A 7 28.66 20.80 -3.74
N LEU A 8 27.80 21.24 -2.81
CA LEU A 8 26.69 20.46 -2.26
C LEU A 8 25.73 20.05 -3.38
N ILE A 9 25.51 18.75 -3.53
CA ILE A 9 24.41 18.19 -4.32
C ILE A 9 23.10 18.52 -3.59
N PRO A 10 22.14 19.24 -4.19
CA PRO A 10 20.88 19.55 -3.52
C PRO A 10 19.95 18.32 -3.49
N THR A 11 19.71 17.79 -2.29
CA THR A 11 18.75 16.72 -1.95
C THR A 11 17.28 17.18 -1.98
N ARG A 12 16.88 17.98 -2.97
CA ARG A 12 15.62 18.75 -2.91
C ARG A 12 14.37 18.01 -3.42
N SER A 13 14.49 16.85 -4.05
CA SER A 13 13.34 16.18 -4.70
C SER A 13 12.66 15.09 -3.85
N ARG A 14 13.35 14.51 -2.86
CA ARG A 14 12.82 13.38 -2.08
C ARG A 14 11.67 13.78 -1.14
N HIS A 15 11.80 14.94 -0.51
CA HIS A 15 10.81 15.46 0.44
C HIS A 15 9.49 15.91 -0.21
N ARG A 16 9.47 16.17 -1.52
CA ARG A 16 8.25 16.57 -2.22
C ARG A 16 7.31 15.39 -2.50
N VAL A 17 7.87 14.22 -2.79
CA VAL A 17 7.08 13.01 -3.05
C VAL A 17 6.53 12.43 -1.75
N GLU A 18 7.32 12.43 -0.67
CA GLU A 18 6.87 12.02 0.66
C GLU A 18 5.76 12.92 1.20
N ALA A 19 5.85 14.25 0.98
CA ALA A 19 4.81 15.18 1.39
C ALA A 19 3.48 15.02 0.64
N ILE A 20 3.51 14.57 -0.62
CA ILE A 20 2.30 14.35 -1.43
C ILE A 20 1.57 13.07 -1.00
N VAL A 21 2.31 12.00 -0.65
CA VAL A 21 1.73 10.75 -0.14
C VAL A 21 1.10 10.97 1.24
N LEU A 22 1.73 11.74 2.13
CA LEU A 22 1.15 12.10 3.43
C LEU A 22 -0.10 12.99 3.27
N ALA A 23 -0.11 13.91 2.31
CA ALA A 23 -1.25 14.78 2.05
C ALA A 23 -2.48 14.01 1.53
N ILE A 24 -2.30 12.97 0.71
CA ILE A 24 -3.42 12.15 0.20
C ILE A 24 -4.01 11.27 1.32
N VAL A 25 -3.20 10.81 2.27
CA VAL A 25 -3.68 10.08 3.46
C VAL A 25 -4.48 11.00 4.41
N LEU A 26 -4.17 12.30 4.46
CA LEU A 26 -4.88 13.27 5.31
C LEU A 26 -6.14 13.89 4.68
N LEU A 27 -6.27 13.90 3.35
CA LEU A 27 -7.40 14.50 2.63
C LEU A 27 -8.57 13.52 2.37
N GLY A 28 -8.42 12.25 2.71
CA GLY A 28 -9.45 11.21 2.51
C GLY A 28 -10.40 10.97 3.68
N VAL A 29 -10.27 11.71 4.80
CA VAL A 29 -11.22 11.62 5.91
C VAL A 29 -12.47 12.41 5.50
N PRO A 30 -13.63 11.78 5.22
CA PRO A 30 -14.84 12.54 5.03
C PRO A 30 -15.09 13.35 6.31
N PRO A 31 -15.36 14.66 6.23
CA PRO A 31 -15.76 15.39 7.42
C PRO A 31 -16.99 14.68 7.97
N ALA A 32 -16.90 14.19 9.21
CA ALA A 32 -18.08 13.78 9.94
C ALA A 32 -19.01 14.99 9.92
N LEU A 33 -20.09 14.91 9.14
CA LEU A 33 -21.17 15.88 9.16
C LEU A 33 -21.66 15.95 10.60
N ALA A 34 -21.30 17.04 11.28
CA ALA A 34 -21.87 17.40 12.56
C ALA A 34 -23.38 17.54 12.36
N GLY A 35 -24.14 16.58 12.89
CA GLY A 35 -25.57 16.47 12.66
C GLY A 35 -26.28 15.81 13.84
N GLN A 36 -26.72 16.67 14.77
CA GLN A 36 -27.77 16.50 15.78
C GLN A 36 -27.39 15.87 17.13
N GLU A 37 -27.36 16.71 18.16
CA GLU A 37 -27.68 16.29 19.52
C GLU A 37 -29.13 15.79 19.57
N PRO A 38 -29.40 14.55 20.02
CA PRO A 38 -30.75 14.17 20.40
C PRO A 38 -31.00 14.80 21.77
N GLY A 39 -31.85 15.82 21.79
CA GLY A 39 -32.45 16.32 23.02
C GLY A 39 -33.05 15.17 23.82
N ALA A 40 -32.86 15.22 25.15
CA ALA A 40 -33.34 14.24 26.11
C ALA A 40 -34.82 13.87 25.85
N GLY A 41 -35.03 12.68 25.31
CA GLY A 41 -36.33 12.06 25.08
C GLY A 41 -36.48 10.81 25.95
N ALA A 42 -37.64 10.70 26.59
CA ALA A 42 -38.06 9.73 27.61
C ALA A 42 -37.72 8.23 27.32
N PRO A 43 -37.72 7.36 28.35
CA PRO A 43 -37.27 5.97 28.19
C PRO A 43 -38.18 5.23 27.21
N ARG A 44 -37.60 4.76 26.10
CA ARG A 44 -38.29 3.92 25.13
C ARG A 44 -38.28 2.48 25.62
N ASP A 45 -39.49 1.99 25.84
CA ASP A 45 -39.84 0.62 26.20
C ASP A 45 -39.38 -0.36 25.11
N SER A 46 -38.68 -1.42 25.50
CA SER A 46 -37.95 -2.36 24.61
C SER A 46 -38.83 -3.36 23.86
N ALA A 47 -40.12 -3.06 23.66
CA ALA A 47 -41.11 -4.01 23.14
C ALA A 47 -41.84 -3.56 21.86
N GLN A 48 -41.29 -2.58 21.14
CA GLN A 48 -41.71 -2.31 19.76
C GLN A 48 -40.51 -2.45 18.83
N ALA A 49 -40.28 -3.70 18.39
CA ALA A 49 -39.65 -3.94 17.11
C ALA A 49 -40.59 -3.37 16.03
N ALA A 50 -40.55 -2.04 15.88
CA ALA A 50 -41.04 -1.42 14.68
C ALA A 50 -40.26 -2.08 13.54
N GLU A 51 -41.00 -2.77 12.67
CA GLU A 51 -40.52 -3.26 11.40
C GLU A 51 -40.16 -2.02 10.56
N THR A 52 -39.01 -1.43 10.88
CA THR A 52 -38.44 -0.35 10.10
C THR A 52 -38.23 -0.94 8.72
N THR A 53 -38.89 -0.34 7.75
CA THR A 53 -38.71 -0.56 6.32
C THR A 53 -37.29 -0.13 5.99
N GLY A 54 -36.32 -0.93 6.42
CA GLY A 54 -34.90 -0.66 6.39
C GLY A 54 -34.38 -0.93 4.99
N SER A 55 -33.46 -0.09 4.54
CA SER A 55 -32.71 -0.24 3.30
C SER A 55 -32.39 -1.73 3.01
N PRO A 56 -32.48 -2.19 1.75
CA PRO A 56 -32.19 -3.58 1.41
C PRO A 56 -30.86 -4.01 2.00
N ARG A 57 -30.86 -5.13 2.75
CA ARG A 57 -29.63 -5.69 3.32
C ARG A 57 -28.55 -5.79 2.24
N PRO A 58 -27.32 -5.31 2.50
CA PRO A 58 -26.24 -5.46 1.53
C PRO A 58 -25.94 -6.95 1.33
N SER A 59 -25.96 -7.40 0.08
CA SER A 59 -25.58 -8.78 -0.25
C SER A 59 -24.11 -9.02 0.10
N ALA A 60 -23.83 -10.10 0.84
CA ALA A 60 -22.46 -10.44 1.25
C ALA A 60 -21.53 -10.75 0.08
N GLY A 61 -22.01 -11.52 -0.90
CA GLY A 61 -21.26 -11.74 -2.15
C GLY A 61 -21.05 -10.43 -2.93
N GLY A 62 -22.02 -9.52 -2.87
CA GLY A 62 -21.89 -8.19 -3.47
C GLY A 62 -20.88 -7.29 -2.74
N ALA A 63 -20.73 -7.39 -1.42
CA ALA A 63 -19.74 -6.63 -0.67
C ALA A 63 -18.32 -7.16 -0.92
N PHE A 64 -18.14 -8.48 -0.96
CA PHE A 64 -16.89 -9.11 -1.40
C PHE A 64 -16.46 -8.60 -2.78
N ALA A 65 -17.36 -8.69 -3.77
CA ALA A 65 -17.07 -8.27 -5.14
C ALA A 65 -16.68 -6.80 -5.23
N ARG A 66 -17.34 -5.92 -4.46
CA ARG A 66 -16.97 -4.49 -4.38
C ARG A 66 -15.58 -4.29 -3.80
N SER A 67 -15.21 -5.00 -2.74
CA SER A 67 -13.88 -4.90 -2.13
C SER A 67 -12.76 -5.43 -3.04
N MET A 68 -13.06 -6.38 -3.93
CA MET A 68 -12.11 -6.84 -4.94
C MET A 68 -11.84 -5.80 -6.04
N VAL A 69 -12.81 -4.91 -6.32
CA VAL A 69 -12.65 -3.84 -7.32
C VAL A 69 -12.00 -2.60 -6.71
N ILE A 70 -12.50 -2.18 -5.55
CA ILE A 70 -11.97 -1.06 -4.79
C ILE A 70 -11.73 -1.55 -3.35
N PRO A 71 -10.47 -1.69 -2.92
CA PRO A 71 -10.14 -2.09 -1.57
C PRO A 71 -10.88 -1.24 -0.54
N GLY A 72 -11.59 -1.91 0.39
CA GLY A 72 -12.36 -1.24 1.43
C GLY A 72 -13.79 -0.82 1.07
N TRP A 73 -14.23 -0.97 -0.19
CA TRP A 73 -15.58 -0.55 -0.60
C TRP A 73 -16.70 -1.41 0.02
N GLY A 74 -16.52 -2.72 0.11
CA GLY A 74 -17.51 -3.61 0.73
C GLY A 74 -17.72 -3.31 2.22
N GLN A 75 -16.66 -2.93 2.93
CA GLN A 75 -16.69 -2.54 4.34
C GLN A 75 -17.47 -1.24 4.56
N ALA A 76 -17.27 -0.25 3.68
CA ALA A 76 -18.01 1.01 3.74
C ALA A 76 -19.52 0.79 3.53
N VAL A 77 -19.90 -0.11 2.62
CA VAL A 77 -21.31 -0.48 2.40
C VAL A 77 -21.88 -1.30 3.55
N ALA A 78 -21.04 -2.08 4.25
CA ALA A 78 -21.42 -2.85 5.43
C ALA A 78 -21.55 -2.01 6.72
N GLY A 79 -21.38 -0.69 6.66
CA GLY A 79 -21.47 0.19 7.83
C GLY A 79 -20.17 0.31 8.63
N SER A 80 -19.05 -0.20 8.10
CA SER A 80 -17.76 -0.27 8.79
C SER A 80 -16.65 0.55 8.10
N PRO A 81 -16.81 1.87 7.94
CA PRO A 81 -15.90 2.69 7.14
C PRO A 81 -14.46 2.69 7.65
N GLY A 82 -14.23 2.53 8.95
CA GLY A 82 -12.89 2.43 9.53
C GLY A 82 -12.11 1.21 9.03
N ARG A 83 -12.77 0.06 8.90
CA ARG A 83 -12.19 -1.16 8.33
C ARG A 83 -11.90 -0.97 6.85
N GLY A 84 -12.80 -0.32 6.12
CA GLY A 84 -12.60 0.03 4.71
C GLY A 84 -11.38 0.91 4.49
N ALA A 85 -11.21 1.95 5.30
CA ALA A 85 -10.06 2.84 5.26
C ALA A 85 -8.73 2.10 5.50
N PHE A 86 -8.71 1.15 6.44
CA PHE A 86 -7.52 0.32 6.69
C PHE A 86 -7.08 -0.44 5.44
N TYR A 87 -7.98 -1.21 4.81
CA TYR A 87 -7.64 -1.99 3.60
C TYR A 87 -7.25 -1.09 2.43
N PHE A 88 -7.93 0.06 2.27
CA PHE A 88 -7.58 1.02 1.23
C PHE A 88 -6.15 1.56 1.38
N VAL A 89 -5.75 1.94 2.60
CA VAL A 89 -4.40 2.45 2.88
C VAL A 89 -3.35 1.37 2.65
N VAL A 90 -3.57 0.17 3.17
CA VAL A 90 -2.63 -0.95 3.01
C VAL A 90 -2.45 -1.31 1.54
N GLU A 91 -3.53 -1.42 0.77
CA GLU A 91 -3.45 -1.76 -0.65
C GLU A 91 -2.79 -0.63 -1.46
N SER A 92 -3.13 0.63 -1.17
CA SER A 92 -2.48 1.78 -1.81
C SER A 92 -0.98 1.80 -1.57
N PHE A 93 -0.55 1.46 -0.36
CA PHE A 93 0.86 1.35 -0.01
C PHE A 93 1.55 0.20 -0.77
N ALA A 94 0.88 -0.96 -0.86
CA ALA A 94 1.39 -2.10 -1.61
C ALA A 94 1.56 -1.77 -3.11
N VAL A 95 0.56 -1.15 -3.73
CA VAL A 95 0.63 -0.70 -5.13
C VAL A 95 1.79 0.28 -5.33
N TRP A 96 1.96 1.25 -4.44
CA TRP A 96 3.10 2.17 -4.51
C TRP A 96 4.45 1.43 -4.41
N MET A 97 4.56 0.45 -3.51
CA MET A 97 5.78 -0.38 -3.38
C MET A 97 6.04 -1.25 -4.62
N ILE A 98 5.00 -1.75 -5.29
CA ILE A 98 5.14 -2.47 -6.57
C ILE A 98 5.68 -1.52 -7.65
N LEU A 99 5.13 -0.31 -7.77
CA LEU A 99 5.60 0.68 -8.75
C LEU A 99 7.05 1.10 -8.46
N LYS A 100 7.39 1.31 -7.19
CA LYS A 100 8.75 1.65 -6.76
C LYS A 100 9.73 0.50 -7.02
N SER A 101 9.35 -0.74 -6.74
CA SER A 101 10.22 -1.90 -6.97
C SER A 101 10.43 -2.17 -8.46
N ASN A 102 9.46 -1.90 -9.32
CA ASN A 102 9.64 -1.94 -10.78
C ASN A 102 10.75 -0.99 -11.27
N GLN A 103 10.80 0.23 -10.73
CA GLN A 103 11.87 1.19 -11.07
C GLN A 103 13.25 0.70 -10.61
N LEU A 104 13.31 0.11 -9.40
CA LEU A 104 14.54 -0.44 -8.86
C LEU A 104 15.04 -1.66 -9.65
N LEU A 105 14.11 -2.51 -10.10
CA LEU A 105 14.41 -3.65 -10.95
C LEU A 105 14.93 -3.18 -12.32
N GLY A 106 14.30 -2.19 -12.94
CA GLY A 106 14.77 -1.61 -14.20
C GLY A 106 16.20 -1.07 -14.09
N SER A 107 16.49 -0.30 -13.04
CA SER A 107 17.86 0.18 -12.79
C SER A 107 18.87 -0.95 -12.56
N ALA A 108 18.46 -2.07 -11.95
CA ALA A 108 19.33 -3.22 -11.77
C ALA A 108 19.60 -3.96 -13.09
N SER A 109 18.58 -4.08 -13.95
CA SER A 109 18.71 -4.59 -15.32
C SER A 109 19.68 -3.75 -16.14
N ASP A 110 19.54 -2.42 -16.10
CA ASP A 110 20.44 -1.50 -16.82
C ASP A 110 21.91 -1.66 -16.37
N ILE A 111 22.12 -1.84 -15.06
CA ILE A 111 23.46 -2.10 -14.49
C ILE A 111 24.01 -3.43 -15.00
N LEU A 112 23.19 -4.49 -15.02
CA LEU A 112 23.60 -5.80 -15.52
C LEU A 112 24.01 -5.73 -17.00
N ASP A 113 23.22 -5.06 -17.83
CA ASP A 113 23.51 -4.91 -19.25
C ASP A 113 24.81 -4.13 -19.46
N MET A 114 25.00 -3.03 -18.74
CA MET A 114 26.27 -2.27 -18.76
C MET A 114 27.46 -3.14 -18.35
N ARG A 115 27.32 -3.95 -17.30
CA ARG A 115 28.40 -4.84 -16.81
C ARG A 115 28.73 -5.95 -17.81
N ARG A 116 27.72 -6.53 -18.46
CA ARG A 116 27.91 -7.53 -19.51
C ARG A 116 28.64 -6.94 -20.71
N LEU A 117 28.26 -5.74 -21.14
CA LEU A 117 28.93 -5.05 -22.25
C LEU A 117 30.40 -4.79 -21.92
N ASP A 118 30.69 -4.16 -20.77
CA ASP A 118 32.05 -3.86 -20.34
C ASP A 118 32.91 -5.13 -20.15
N ALA A 119 32.37 -6.18 -19.52
CA ALA A 119 33.08 -7.45 -19.39
C ALA A 119 33.31 -8.13 -20.75
N SER A 120 32.33 -8.09 -21.66
CA SER A 120 32.48 -8.65 -23.01
C SER A 120 33.56 -7.93 -23.81
N GLU A 121 33.61 -6.60 -23.75
CA GLU A 121 34.62 -5.78 -24.44
C GLU A 121 36.02 -6.08 -23.90
N ARG A 122 36.16 -6.16 -22.58
CA ARG A 122 37.43 -6.49 -21.92
C ARG A 122 37.93 -7.89 -22.29
N LEU A 123 37.05 -8.89 -22.32
CA LEU A 123 37.41 -10.27 -22.66
C LEU A 123 37.73 -10.42 -24.15
N MET A 124 37.01 -9.73 -25.05
CA MET A 124 37.31 -9.73 -26.49
C MET A 124 38.62 -9.02 -26.83
N ALA A 125 39.03 -8.04 -26.02
CA ALA A 125 40.29 -7.34 -26.18
C ALA A 125 41.52 -8.17 -25.74
N ASP A 126 41.31 -9.26 -24.99
CA ASP A 126 42.39 -10.14 -24.55
C ASP A 126 42.75 -11.16 -25.64
N PRO A 127 43.94 -11.07 -26.26
CA PRO A 127 44.35 -11.98 -27.33
C PRO A 127 44.55 -13.43 -26.85
N MET A 128 44.59 -13.69 -25.54
CA MET A 128 44.76 -15.03 -24.98
C MET A 128 43.45 -15.80 -24.82
N ILE A 129 42.31 -15.14 -24.98
CA ILE A 129 40.98 -15.75 -24.79
C ILE A 129 40.45 -16.25 -26.13
N ASP A 130 40.06 -17.53 -26.17
CA ASP A 130 39.33 -18.08 -27.31
C ASP A 130 37.89 -17.51 -27.31
N PRO A 131 37.40 -16.95 -28.45
CA PRO A 131 36.02 -16.51 -28.57
C PRO A 131 34.97 -17.58 -28.20
N LEU A 132 35.30 -18.87 -28.30
CA LEU A 132 34.42 -19.96 -27.87
C LEU A 132 34.24 -20.04 -26.35
N ASP A 133 35.23 -19.61 -25.57
CA ASP A 133 35.19 -19.60 -24.10
C ASP A 133 34.55 -18.33 -23.53
N LEU A 134 34.34 -17.31 -24.36
CA LEU A 134 33.81 -16.01 -23.98
C LEU A 134 32.50 -16.07 -23.17
N PRO A 135 31.46 -16.87 -23.54
CA PRO A 135 30.22 -16.92 -22.77
C PRO A 135 30.43 -17.41 -21.34
N THR A 136 31.27 -18.44 -21.16
CA THR A 136 31.55 -19.03 -19.84
C THR A 136 32.37 -18.06 -18.98
N LEU A 137 33.34 -17.37 -19.56
CA LEU A 137 34.15 -16.37 -18.84
C LEU A 137 33.32 -15.14 -18.48
N LEU A 138 32.40 -14.73 -19.34
CA LEU A 138 31.48 -13.61 -19.09
C LEU A 138 30.54 -13.90 -17.91
N GLU A 139 30.00 -15.12 -17.85
CA GLU A 139 29.14 -15.55 -16.73
C GLU A 139 29.91 -15.67 -15.41
N ALA A 140 31.21 -15.93 -15.46
CA ALA A 140 32.08 -16.01 -14.29
C ALA A 140 32.66 -14.64 -13.84
N ASP A 141 32.49 -13.57 -14.62
CA ASP A 141 32.99 -12.24 -14.26
C ASP A 141 32.32 -11.74 -12.97
N LEU A 142 33.13 -11.34 -11.99
CA LEU A 142 32.66 -10.92 -10.67
C LEU A 142 31.68 -9.74 -10.73
N GLY A 143 31.87 -8.82 -11.68
CA GLY A 143 31.01 -7.67 -11.89
C GLY A 143 29.64 -8.07 -12.47
N VAL A 144 29.63 -9.01 -13.42
CA VAL A 144 28.41 -9.58 -14.00
C VAL A 144 27.64 -10.39 -12.96
N VAL A 145 28.31 -11.28 -12.21
CA VAL A 145 27.69 -12.09 -11.14
C VAL A 145 27.06 -11.19 -10.07
N SER A 146 27.76 -10.14 -9.65
CA SER A 146 27.24 -9.20 -8.64
C SER A 146 26.01 -8.45 -9.15
N ALA A 147 25.99 -8.06 -10.43
CA ALA A 147 24.86 -7.36 -11.03
C ALA A 147 23.64 -8.29 -11.22
N LEU A 148 23.87 -9.56 -11.59
CA LEU A 148 22.83 -10.59 -11.65
C LEU A 148 22.17 -10.79 -10.28
N GLN A 149 22.98 -10.91 -9.23
CA GLN A 149 22.46 -11.04 -7.87
C GLN A 149 21.62 -9.81 -7.45
N LEU A 150 22.05 -8.61 -7.83
CA LEU A 150 21.28 -7.40 -7.55
C LEU A 150 19.92 -7.42 -8.27
N GLU A 151 19.90 -7.74 -9.56
CA GLU A 151 18.67 -7.86 -10.35
C GLU A 151 17.70 -8.88 -9.72
N GLU A 152 18.21 -10.06 -9.36
CA GLU A 152 17.47 -11.11 -8.68
C GLU A 152 16.81 -10.62 -7.39
N ILE A 153 17.58 -9.96 -6.52
CA ILE A 153 17.07 -9.39 -5.26
C ILE A 153 15.95 -8.38 -5.53
N ARG A 154 16.08 -7.53 -6.55
CA ARG A 154 15.03 -6.56 -6.89
C ARG A 154 13.78 -7.22 -7.44
N ARG A 155 13.93 -8.32 -8.19
CA ARG A 155 12.82 -9.10 -8.70
C ARG A 155 12.05 -9.77 -7.57
N GLN A 156 12.75 -10.41 -6.64
CA GLN A 156 12.15 -11.00 -5.43
C GLN A 156 11.41 -9.96 -4.59
N GLN A 157 12.01 -8.79 -4.36
CA GLN A 157 11.35 -7.68 -3.66
C GLN A 157 10.01 -7.31 -4.31
N ARG A 158 9.93 -7.26 -5.64
CA ARG A 158 8.67 -6.98 -6.35
C ARG A 158 7.66 -8.10 -6.13
N GLU A 159 8.08 -9.35 -6.26
CA GLU A 159 7.22 -10.53 -6.06
C GLU A 159 6.64 -10.58 -4.65
N ASP A 160 7.43 -10.23 -3.63
CA ASP A 160 6.98 -10.13 -2.24
C ASP A 160 5.86 -9.09 -2.08
N TRP A 161 6.01 -7.91 -2.71
CA TRP A 161 4.97 -6.88 -2.65
C TRP A 161 3.70 -7.25 -3.41
N ILE A 162 3.82 -7.99 -4.52
CA ILE A 162 2.67 -8.53 -5.24
C ILE A 162 1.95 -9.55 -4.37
N ALA A 163 2.67 -10.48 -3.73
CA ALA A 163 2.09 -11.46 -2.82
C ALA A 163 1.38 -10.78 -1.64
N PHE A 164 1.99 -9.74 -1.06
CA PHE A 164 1.40 -8.93 0.00
C PHE A 164 0.09 -8.25 -0.44
N ALA A 165 0.08 -7.62 -1.61
CA ALA A 165 -1.11 -6.98 -2.17
C ALA A 165 -2.25 -8.00 -2.38
N VAL A 166 -1.96 -9.12 -3.05
CA VAL A 166 -2.94 -10.19 -3.29
C VAL A 166 -3.50 -10.73 -1.97
N PHE A 167 -2.65 -10.94 -0.97
CA PHE A 167 -3.08 -11.38 0.35
C PHE A 167 -4.05 -10.40 0.99
N PHE A 168 -3.71 -9.11 1.04
CA PHE A 168 -4.56 -8.10 1.68
C PHE A 168 -5.84 -7.80 0.89
N LEU A 169 -5.80 -7.89 -0.43
CA LEU A 169 -6.98 -7.81 -1.29
C LEU A 169 -7.99 -8.93 -0.95
N LEU A 170 -7.52 -10.18 -0.88
CA LEU A 170 -8.37 -11.33 -0.55
C LEU A 170 -8.86 -11.28 0.90
N LEU A 171 -7.98 -10.91 1.82
CA LEU A 171 -8.32 -10.73 3.23
C LEU A 171 -9.39 -9.65 3.38
N GLY A 172 -9.24 -8.50 2.72
CA GLY A 172 -10.23 -7.43 2.69
C GLY A 172 -11.55 -7.87 2.05
N GLY A 173 -11.52 -8.69 1.00
CA GLY A 173 -12.74 -9.30 0.45
C GLY A 173 -13.46 -10.16 1.48
N ALA A 174 -12.74 -11.10 2.10
CA ALA A 174 -13.28 -12.00 3.12
C ALA A 174 -13.82 -11.23 4.35
N ASP A 175 -13.10 -10.19 4.76
CA ASP A 175 -13.49 -9.29 5.83
C ASP A 175 -14.83 -8.59 5.55
N ALA A 176 -15.01 -8.07 4.33
CA ALA A 176 -16.27 -7.46 3.90
C ALA A 176 -17.42 -8.48 3.86
N PHE A 177 -17.13 -9.68 3.37
CA PHE A 177 -18.09 -10.78 3.36
C PHE A 177 -18.57 -11.11 4.78
N VAL A 178 -17.66 -11.20 5.75
CA VAL A 178 -18.01 -11.45 7.15
C VAL A 178 -18.74 -10.26 7.76
N ALA A 179 -18.28 -9.03 7.53
CA ALA A 179 -18.90 -7.82 8.06
C ALA A 179 -20.38 -7.69 7.66
N THR A 180 -20.70 -7.99 6.41
CA THR A 180 -22.09 -8.01 5.95
C THR A 180 -22.95 -9.11 6.56
N HIS A 181 -22.40 -10.29 6.86
CA HIS A 181 -23.13 -11.33 7.60
C HIS A 181 -23.42 -10.93 9.04
N LEU A 182 -22.58 -10.06 9.60
CA LEU A 182 -22.71 -9.55 10.96
C LEU A 182 -23.35 -8.17 11.02
N ALA A 183 -23.94 -7.67 9.93
CA ALA A 183 -24.50 -6.32 9.86
C ALA A 183 -25.63 -6.07 10.88
N ASP A 184 -26.29 -7.13 11.36
CA ASP A 184 -27.35 -7.05 12.37
C ASP A 184 -26.77 -6.96 13.81
N PHE A 185 -25.46 -7.12 14.00
CA PHE A 185 -24.78 -6.98 15.28
C PHE A 185 -24.09 -5.62 15.38
N PRO A 186 -24.22 -4.90 16.52
CA PRO A 186 -23.55 -3.63 16.71
C PRO A 186 -22.03 -3.81 16.65
N GLU A 187 -21.33 -2.86 16.00
CA GLU A 187 -19.86 -2.88 15.99
C GLU A 187 -19.34 -2.77 17.43
N PRO A 188 -18.50 -3.72 17.92
CA PRO A 188 -17.97 -3.65 19.28
C PRO A 188 -17.03 -2.47 19.51
N LEU A 189 -16.53 -1.86 18.43
CA LEU A 189 -15.44 -0.89 18.44
C LEU A 189 -15.82 0.34 17.61
N GLU A 190 -16.23 1.41 18.28
CA GLU A 190 -16.31 2.73 17.65
C GLU A 190 -14.91 3.35 17.60
N THR A 191 -14.47 3.71 16.39
CA THR A 191 -13.23 4.46 16.18
C THR A 191 -13.54 5.94 16.16
N VAL A 192 -13.07 6.67 17.18
CA VAL A 192 -13.24 8.12 17.27
C VAL A 192 -11.94 8.77 16.85
N ILE A 193 -11.97 9.48 15.72
CA ILE A 193 -10.84 10.29 15.24
C ILE A 193 -11.16 11.74 15.62
N ARG A 194 -10.44 12.29 16.60
CA ARG A 194 -10.63 13.69 17.03
C ARG A 194 -9.46 14.55 16.55
N PRO A 195 -9.70 15.61 15.77
CA PRO A 195 -8.65 16.57 15.44
C PRO A 195 -8.28 17.38 16.68
N LEU A 196 -6.98 17.43 17.00
CA LEU A 196 -6.45 18.27 18.09
C LEU A 196 -6.08 19.67 17.58
N PRO A 197 -6.21 20.72 18.41
CA PRO A 197 -5.94 22.10 18.01
C PRO A 197 -4.52 22.37 17.50
N GLU A 198 -3.53 21.57 17.90
CA GLU A 198 -2.12 21.74 17.57
C GLU A 198 -1.59 20.67 16.61
N MET A 199 -2.27 20.46 15.48
CA MET A 199 -1.81 19.55 14.40
C MET A 199 -1.61 18.08 14.86
N GLY A 200 -2.35 17.66 15.89
CA GLY A 200 -2.41 16.28 16.35
C GLY A 200 -3.68 15.59 15.90
N VAL A 201 -3.64 14.27 15.77
CA VAL A 201 -4.83 13.44 15.60
C VAL A 201 -4.88 12.48 16.79
N GLU A 202 -5.96 12.54 17.56
CA GLU A 202 -6.19 11.58 18.63
C GLU A 202 -6.97 10.38 18.07
N PHE A 203 -6.41 9.18 18.28
CA PHE A 203 -7.05 7.91 17.96
C PHE A 203 -7.62 7.33 19.26
N GLY A 204 -8.94 7.41 19.41
CA GLY A 204 -9.66 6.78 20.52
C GLY A 204 -10.37 5.52 20.06
N PHE A 205 -10.25 4.45 20.84
CA PHE A 205 -11.09 3.25 20.70
C PHE A 205 -12.13 3.29 21.82
N ARG A 206 -13.42 3.34 21.46
CA ARG A 206 -14.50 3.19 22.42
C ARG A 206 -15.08 1.78 22.26
N LEU A 207 -15.06 1.03 23.36
CA LEU A 207 -15.76 -0.24 23.44
C LEU A 207 -17.23 0.04 23.79
N ALA A 208 -18.14 -0.39 22.91
CA ALA A 208 -19.57 -0.36 23.18
C ALA A 208 -19.96 -1.69 23.81
N PHE A 209 -20.25 -1.68 25.11
CA PHE A 209 -20.95 -2.77 25.81
C PHE A 209 -22.18 -2.21 26.50
#